data_AF-A0A6A6DVV7-F1
#
_entry.id   AF-A0A6A6DVV7-F1
#
_cell.length_a   1.000
_cell.length_b   1.000
_cell.length_c   1.000
_cell.angle_alpha   90.00
_cell.angle_beta   90.00
_cell.angle_gamma   90.00
#
_symmetry.space_group_name_H-M   'P 1'
#
loop_
_entity.id
_entity.type
_entity.pdbx_description
1 polymer ?
#
loop_
_entity_poly.entity_id
_entity_poly.type
_entity_poly.pdbx_seq_one_letter_code
_entity_poly.pdbx_strand_id
1 'polypeptide(L)'
;MDEIITRWAADLSKYQKEYQQQAEQVAAWDRALVENTEKVSKLFSKTFQAERDASEVERQLRIMEEGQDELATWLDRYEKEVEVLMRGTGVQGRTDGLRGPDQERERTYKLAEKLQDRLNELNKDLTEMIEEINNVGQTLSKTGKPDDPLTKVVRVLNSQLSQLQLIDSGTIQLQEKIKAAQREGQRIGANGWNGLGTDPTEDFYRSFRGGR
;
A
#
# COMPACT_ATOMS: atom_id res chain seq x y z
N MET A 1 10.15 -35.62 77.58
CA MET A 1 10.38 -34.18 77.30
C MET A 1 11.20 -34.02 76.02
N ASP A 2 12.27 -34.80 75.85
CA ASP A 2 13.13 -34.77 74.66
C ASP A 2 12.42 -35.11 73.35
N GLU A 3 11.46 -36.06 73.34
CA GLU A 3 10.70 -36.40 72.12
C GLU A 3 9.92 -35.21 71.52
N ILE A 4 9.40 -34.32 72.37
CA ILE A 4 8.66 -33.12 71.95
C ILE A 4 9.62 -32.12 71.30
N ILE A 5 10.81 -31.95 71.88
CA ILE A 5 11.85 -31.06 71.37
C ILE A 5 12.36 -31.58 70.02
N THR A 6 12.60 -32.89 69.89
CA THR A 6 13.01 -33.49 68.60
C THR A 6 11.93 -33.36 67.53
N ARG A 7 10.65 -33.47 67.89
CA ARG A 7 9.54 -33.30 66.94
C ARG A 7 9.41 -31.85 66.49
N TRP A 8 9.51 -30.89 67.41
CA TRP A 8 9.51 -29.47 67.06
C TRP A 8 10.71 -29.07 66.21
N ALA A 9 11.90 -29.62 66.46
CA ALA A 9 13.07 -29.38 65.62
C ALA A 9 12.89 -29.94 64.20
N ALA A 10 12.31 -31.14 64.07
CA ALA A 10 12.00 -31.74 62.78
C ALA A 10 10.93 -30.96 62.02
N ASP A 11 9.85 -30.56 62.69
CA ASP A 11 8.75 -29.77 62.09
C ASP A 11 9.25 -28.38 61.67
N LEU A 12 10.09 -27.73 62.49
CA LEU A 12 10.71 -26.44 62.15
C LEU A 12 11.58 -26.57 60.90
N SER A 13 12.42 -27.60 60.81
CA SER A 13 13.27 -27.82 59.64
C SER A 13 12.44 -28.11 58.37
N LYS A 14 11.35 -28.88 58.51
CA LYS A 14 10.42 -29.16 57.43
C LYS A 14 9.75 -27.87 56.92
N TYR A 15 9.15 -27.08 57.83
CA TYR A 15 8.47 -25.84 57.45
C TYR A 15 9.44 -24.76 56.96
N GLN A 16 10.66 -24.72 57.48
CA GLN A 16 11.70 -23.84 56.94
C GLN A 16 11.99 -24.15 55.47
N LYS A 17 12.10 -25.44 55.12
CA LYS A 17 12.35 -25.87 53.73
C LYS A 17 11.15 -25.56 52.83
N GLU A 18 9.92 -25.82 53.29
CA GLU A 18 8.70 -25.49 52.53
C GLU A 18 8.56 -23.98 52.32
N TYR A 19 8.83 -23.18 53.36
CA TYR A 19 8.81 -21.71 53.27
C TYR A 19 9.82 -21.20 52.25
N GLN A 20 11.03 -21.77 52.23
CA GLN A 20 12.05 -21.36 51.26
C GLN A 20 11.66 -21.70 49.83
N GLN A 21 11.04 -22.86 49.60
CA GLN A 21 10.48 -23.23 48.28
C GLN A 21 9.35 -22.28 47.85
N GLN A 22 8.45 -21.92 48.77
CA GLN A 22 7.38 -20.97 48.49
C GLN A 22 7.94 -19.57 48.18
N ALA A 23 8.96 -19.11 48.91
CA ALA A 23 9.61 -17.84 48.65
C ALA A 23 10.28 -17.82 47.25
N GLU A 24 10.92 -18.91 46.84
CA GLU A 24 11.48 -19.05 45.49
C GLU A 24 10.38 -19.03 44.41
N GLN A 25 9.25 -19.69 44.66
CA GLN A 25 8.11 -19.70 43.74
C GLN A 25 7.47 -18.31 43.60
N VAL A 26 7.29 -17.58 44.71
CA VAL A 26 6.80 -16.20 44.71
C VAL A 26 7.76 -15.30 43.95
N ALA A 27 9.07 -15.43 44.17
CA ALA A 27 10.07 -14.66 43.43
C ALA A 27 10.05 -14.95 41.91
N ALA A 28 9.73 -16.19 41.50
CA ALA A 28 9.55 -16.52 40.10
C ALA A 28 8.28 -15.89 39.51
N TRP A 29 7.17 -15.90 40.26
CA TRP A 29 5.93 -15.24 39.85
C TRP A 29 6.10 -13.72 39.75
N ASP A 30 6.82 -13.09 40.67
CA ASP A 30 7.09 -11.65 40.62
C ASP A 30 7.88 -11.28 39.36
N ARG A 31 8.90 -12.07 39.00
CA ARG A 31 9.65 -11.87 37.74
C ARG A 31 8.74 -11.98 36.51
N ALA A 32 7.88 -13.00 36.48
CA ALA A 32 6.94 -13.19 35.37
C ALA A 32 5.91 -12.05 35.30
N LEU A 33 5.46 -11.54 36.44
CA LEU A 33 4.51 -10.42 36.51
C LEU A 33 5.14 -9.13 35.97
N VAL A 34 6.40 -8.85 36.31
CA VAL A 34 7.14 -7.70 35.75
C VAL A 34 7.31 -7.84 34.24
N GLU A 35 7.73 -9.01 33.75
CA GLU A 35 7.89 -9.25 32.31
C GLU A 35 6.56 -9.09 31.55
N ASN A 36 5.47 -9.63 32.09
CA ASN A 36 4.15 -9.48 31.51
C ASN A 36 3.68 -8.02 31.55
N THR A 37 3.99 -7.28 32.61
CA THR A 37 3.65 -5.85 32.70
C THR A 37 4.38 -5.04 31.63
N GLU A 38 5.65 -5.35 31.35
CA GLU A 38 6.39 -4.72 30.24
C GLU A 38 5.76 -5.04 28.87
N LYS A 39 5.36 -6.30 28.64
CA LYS A 39 4.65 -6.71 27.42
C LYS A 39 3.32 -5.98 27.26
N VAL A 40 2.54 -5.87 28.34
CA VAL A 40 1.26 -5.15 28.36
C VAL A 40 1.48 -3.67 28.06
N SER A 41 2.51 -3.04 28.62
CA SER A 41 2.85 -1.65 28.31
C SER A 41 3.19 -1.46 26.82
N LYS A 42 4.02 -2.35 26.25
CA LYS A 42 4.34 -2.33 24.80
C LYS A 42 3.10 -2.52 23.93
N LEU A 43 2.21 -3.43 24.31
CA LEU A 43 0.94 -3.64 23.61
C LEU A 43 0.06 -2.40 23.70
N PHE A 44 -0.07 -1.79 24.87
CA PHE A 44 -0.84 -0.56 25.06
C PHE A 44 -0.34 0.57 24.15
N SER A 45 0.98 0.80 24.08
CA SER A 45 1.54 1.81 23.17
C SER A 45 1.24 1.50 21.70
N LYS A 46 1.35 0.24 21.28
CA LYS A 46 1.03 -0.18 19.90
C LYS A 46 -0.46 -0.03 19.58
N THR A 47 -1.34 -0.39 20.52
CA THR A 47 -2.78 -0.24 20.37
C THR A 47 -3.17 1.23 20.26
N PHE A 48 -2.59 2.08 21.11
CA PHE A 48 -2.83 3.52 21.06
C PHE A 48 -2.37 4.13 19.74
N GLN A 49 -1.20 3.69 19.22
CA GLN A 49 -0.75 4.13 17.89
C GLN A 49 -1.72 3.65 16.79
N ALA A 50 -2.14 2.39 16.82
CA ALA A 50 -3.09 1.85 15.85
C ALA A 50 -4.45 2.55 15.89
N GLU A 51 -4.93 2.94 17.08
CA GLU A 51 -6.15 3.74 17.24
C GLU A 51 -6.02 5.12 16.60
N ARG A 52 -4.87 5.78 16.80
CA ARG A 52 -4.56 7.05 16.14
C ARG A 52 -4.51 6.92 14.62
N ASP A 53 -3.83 5.90 14.12
CA ASP A 53 -3.71 5.63 12.69
C ASP A 53 -5.10 5.33 12.08
N ALA A 54 -5.94 4.56 12.78
CA ALA A 54 -7.31 4.28 12.36
C ALA A 54 -8.18 5.55 12.31
N SER A 55 -8.06 6.43 13.32
CA SER A 55 -8.76 7.71 13.33
C SER A 55 -8.29 8.63 12.19
N GLU A 56 -7.01 8.61 11.85
CA GLU A 56 -6.46 9.35 10.73
C GLU A 56 -6.99 8.82 9.39
N VAL A 57 -7.03 7.50 9.20
CA VAL A 57 -7.62 6.87 8.01
C VAL A 57 -9.10 7.25 7.90
N GLU A 58 -9.86 7.22 9.00
CA GLU A 58 -11.28 7.61 9.00
C GLU A 58 -11.47 9.09 8.61
N ARG A 59 -10.57 9.97 9.08
CA ARG A 59 -10.56 11.38 8.66
C ARG A 59 -10.26 11.52 7.17
N GLN A 60 -9.30 10.76 6.64
CA GLN A 60 -8.98 10.79 5.21
C GLN A 60 -10.14 10.28 4.37
N LEU A 61 -10.80 9.20 4.78
CA LEU A 61 -11.99 8.66 4.11
C LEU A 61 -13.12 9.69 4.08
N ARG A 62 -13.40 10.39 5.19
CA ARG A 62 -14.39 11.48 5.21
C ARG A 62 -14.07 12.60 4.22
N ILE A 63 -12.81 13.03 4.14
CA ILE A 63 -12.39 14.04 3.16
C ILE A 63 -12.56 13.53 1.71
N MET A 64 -12.29 12.25 1.46
CA MET A 64 -12.51 11.66 0.14
C MET A 64 -13.99 11.58 -0.21
N GLU A 65 -14.85 11.23 0.75
CA GLU A 65 -16.32 11.23 0.58
C GLU A 65 -16.83 12.64 0.28
N GLU A 66 -16.45 13.63 1.08
CA GLU A 66 -16.80 15.04 0.83
C GLU A 66 -16.31 15.51 -0.54
N GLY A 67 -15.09 15.13 -0.93
CA GLY A 67 -14.55 15.44 -2.26
C GLY A 67 -15.32 14.78 -3.40
N GLN A 68 -15.79 13.54 -3.21
CA GLN A 68 -16.65 12.86 -4.17
C GLN A 68 -18.02 13.54 -4.31
N ASP A 69 -18.64 13.94 -3.19
CA ASP A 69 -19.91 14.66 -3.17
C ASP A 69 -19.81 16.04 -3.84
N GLU A 70 -18.73 16.78 -3.59
CA GLU A 70 -18.45 18.03 -4.27
C GLU A 70 -18.33 17.79 -5.78
N LEU A 71 -17.47 16.86 -6.21
CA LEU A 71 -17.27 16.52 -7.63
C LEU A 71 -18.59 16.12 -8.31
N ALA A 72 -19.44 15.33 -7.65
CA ALA A 72 -20.77 14.99 -8.15
C ALA A 72 -21.64 16.24 -8.34
N THR A 73 -21.63 17.16 -7.37
CA THR A 73 -22.37 18.43 -7.46
C THR A 73 -21.84 19.33 -8.59
N TRP A 74 -20.52 19.35 -8.83
CA TRP A 74 -19.94 20.05 -9.98
C TRP A 74 -20.33 19.39 -11.30
N LEU A 75 -20.32 18.05 -11.37
CA LEU A 75 -20.77 17.28 -12.52
C LEU A 75 -22.23 17.62 -12.87
N ASP A 76 -23.14 17.55 -11.89
CA ASP A 76 -24.57 17.88 -12.07
C ASP A 76 -24.78 19.31 -12.60
N ARG A 77 -23.95 20.26 -12.17
CA ARG A 77 -23.99 21.65 -12.67
C ARG A 77 -23.52 21.72 -14.12
N TYR A 78 -22.39 21.10 -14.44
CA TYR A 78 -21.87 21.07 -15.80
C TYR A 78 -22.79 20.32 -16.77
N GLU A 79 -23.43 19.23 -16.34
CA GLU A 79 -24.42 18.52 -17.14
C GLU A 79 -25.61 19.42 -17.50
N LYS A 80 -26.10 20.22 -16.55
CA LYS A 80 -27.16 21.22 -16.81
C LYS A 80 -26.70 22.32 -17.76
N GLU A 81 -25.48 22.83 -17.59
CA GLU A 81 -24.91 23.82 -18.51
C GLU A 81 -24.75 23.26 -19.94
N VAL A 82 -24.29 22.01 -20.06
CA VAL A 82 -24.19 21.29 -21.33
C VAL A 82 -25.57 21.06 -21.94
N GLU A 83 -26.60 20.71 -21.16
CA GLU A 83 -27.98 20.59 -21.66
C GLU A 83 -28.50 21.93 -22.19
N VAL A 84 -28.24 23.04 -21.48
CA VAL A 84 -28.62 24.38 -21.92
C VAL A 84 -27.91 24.76 -23.23
N LEU A 85 -26.61 24.45 -23.37
CA LEU A 85 -25.86 24.66 -24.60
C LEU A 85 -26.42 23.79 -25.75
N MET A 86 -26.72 22.52 -25.50
CA MET A 86 -27.34 21.62 -26.48
C MET A 86 -28.71 22.15 -26.96
N ARG A 87 -29.52 22.70 -26.04
CA ARG A 87 -30.80 23.38 -26.37
C ARG A 87 -30.59 24.66 -27.16
N GLY A 88 -29.67 25.52 -26.72
CA GLY A 88 -29.37 26.81 -27.36
C GLY A 88 -28.76 26.68 -28.76
N THR A 89 -28.01 25.61 -29.00
CA THR A 89 -27.41 25.29 -30.30
C THR A 89 -28.42 24.57 -31.23
N GLY A 90 -29.67 24.34 -30.78
CA GLY A 90 -30.74 23.74 -31.60
C GLY A 90 -30.57 22.24 -31.87
N VAL A 91 -29.73 21.54 -31.10
CA VAL A 91 -29.41 20.11 -31.27
C VAL A 91 -30.53 19.22 -30.72
N GLN A 92 -31.32 19.73 -29.77
CA GLN A 92 -32.44 19.00 -29.16
C GLN A 92 -33.70 19.07 -30.04
N GLY A 93 -33.70 18.33 -31.15
CA GLY A 93 -34.90 18.19 -31.99
C GLY A 93 -34.66 17.89 -33.47
N ARG A 94 -33.41 17.96 -33.94
CA ARG A 94 -33.03 17.52 -35.28
C ARG A 94 -31.84 16.57 -35.17
N THR A 95 -31.98 15.40 -35.75
CA THR A 95 -30.88 14.47 -36.08
C THR A 95 -29.80 15.10 -36.99
N ASP A 96 -29.90 16.39 -37.31
CA ASP A 96 -29.04 17.21 -38.18
C ASP A 96 -28.54 18.49 -37.45
N GLY A 97 -28.31 18.43 -36.13
CA GLY A 97 -27.82 19.55 -35.31
C GLY A 97 -26.29 19.74 -35.29
N LEU A 98 -25.52 18.70 -35.61
CA LEU A 98 -24.09 18.79 -35.90
C LEU A 98 -23.88 18.45 -37.37
N ARG A 99 -23.51 19.44 -38.20
CA ARG A 99 -23.18 19.22 -39.61
C ARG A 99 -21.66 19.20 -39.79
N GLY A 100 -21.16 18.15 -40.45
CA GLY A 100 -19.75 18.04 -40.84
C GLY A 100 -18.83 17.46 -39.76
N PRO A 101 -17.57 17.94 -39.62
CA PRO A 101 -16.51 17.32 -38.82
C PRO A 101 -16.86 17.02 -37.35
N ASP A 102 -17.82 17.74 -36.77
CA ASP A 102 -18.19 17.56 -35.37
C ASP A 102 -19.02 16.28 -35.14
N GLN A 103 -19.75 15.79 -36.15
CA GLN A 103 -20.44 14.50 -36.08
C GLN A 103 -19.45 13.31 -36.12
N GLU A 104 -18.38 13.42 -36.91
CA GLU A 104 -17.31 12.42 -36.92
C GLU A 104 -16.53 12.41 -35.61
N ARG A 105 -16.28 13.60 -35.03
CA ARG A 105 -15.69 13.72 -33.69
C ARG A 105 -16.57 13.06 -32.63
N GLU A 106 -17.87 13.35 -32.60
CA GLU A 106 -18.82 12.73 -31.66
C GLU A 106 -18.83 11.19 -31.78
N ARG A 107 -18.86 10.66 -33.01
CA ARG A 107 -18.81 9.21 -33.24
C ARG A 107 -17.51 8.58 -32.72
N THR A 108 -16.38 9.28 -32.88
CA THR A 108 -15.07 8.79 -32.42
C THR A 108 -14.99 8.79 -30.90
N TYR A 109 -15.46 9.84 -30.22
CA TYR A 109 -15.52 9.88 -28.75
C TYR A 109 -16.48 8.85 -28.17
N LYS A 110 -17.67 8.67 -28.76
CA LYS A 110 -18.61 7.60 -28.37
C LYS A 110 -18.04 6.20 -28.56
N LEU A 111 -17.21 5.99 -29.58
CA LEU A 111 -16.52 4.71 -29.77
C LEU A 111 -15.44 4.50 -28.70
N ALA A 112 -14.68 5.54 -28.36
CA ALA A 112 -13.66 5.47 -27.30
C ALA A 112 -14.29 5.19 -25.92
N GLU A 113 -15.42 5.83 -25.61
CA GLU A 113 -16.22 5.56 -24.40
C GLU A 113 -16.65 4.09 -24.34
N LYS A 114 -17.29 3.57 -25.40
CA LYS A 114 -17.69 2.15 -25.47
C LYS A 114 -16.53 1.18 -25.37
N LEU A 115 -15.36 1.54 -25.91
CA LEU A 115 -14.16 0.71 -25.80
C LEU A 115 -13.67 0.68 -24.34
N GLN A 116 -13.66 1.83 -23.66
CA GLN A 116 -13.29 1.92 -22.26
C GLN A 116 -14.24 1.11 -21.37
N ASP A 117 -15.55 1.23 -21.59
CA ASP A 117 -16.55 0.45 -20.86
C ASP A 117 -16.33 -1.05 -21.04
N ARG A 118 -16.07 -1.49 -22.28
CA ARG A 118 -15.79 -2.90 -22.58
C ARG A 118 -14.50 -3.38 -21.94
N LEU A 119 -13.46 -2.54 -21.86
CA LEU A 119 -12.23 -2.89 -21.17
C LEU A 119 -12.44 -2.99 -19.66
N ASN A 120 -13.26 -2.12 -19.07
CA ASN A 120 -13.61 -2.18 -17.65
C ASN A 120 -14.43 -3.44 -17.33
N GLU A 121 -15.40 -3.79 -18.18
CA GLU A 121 -16.18 -5.02 -18.07
C GLU A 121 -15.29 -6.26 -18.18
N LEU A 122 -14.39 -6.30 -19.19
CA LEU A 122 -13.43 -7.40 -19.32
C LEU A 122 -12.47 -7.52 -18.13
N ASN A 123 -12.05 -6.41 -17.53
CA ASN A 123 -11.21 -6.42 -16.32
C ASN A 123 -11.98 -7.00 -15.12
N LYS A 124 -13.25 -6.62 -14.99
CA LYS A 124 -14.14 -7.19 -13.97
C LYS A 124 -14.33 -8.69 -14.19
N ASP A 125 -14.65 -9.11 -15.41
CA ASP A 125 -14.83 -10.53 -15.77
C ASP A 125 -13.55 -11.34 -15.53
N LEU A 126 -12.37 -10.78 -15.85
CA LEU A 126 -11.09 -11.42 -15.57
C LEU A 126 -10.85 -11.55 -14.07
N THR A 127 -11.20 -10.52 -13.29
CA THR A 127 -11.08 -10.55 -11.82
C THR A 127 -12.00 -11.61 -11.23
N GLU A 128 -13.26 -11.68 -11.67
CA GLU A 128 -14.21 -12.72 -11.28
C GLU A 128 -13.72 -14.12 -11.67
N MET A 129 -13.21 -14.30 -12.90
CA MET A 129 -12.61 -15.57 -13.33
C MET A 129 -11.40 -15.96 -12.48
N ILE A 130 -10.54 -15.02 -12.09
CA ILE A 130 -9.41 -15.27 -11.19
C ILE A 130 -9.93 -15.70 -9.81
N GLU A 131 -10.97 -15.05 -9.28
CA GLU A 131 -11.60 -15.45 -8.02
C GLU A 131 -12.21 -16.85 -8.11
N GLU A 132 -12.91 -17.18 -9.20
CA GLU A 132 -13.45 -18.51 -9.45
C GLU A 132 -12.35 -19.57 -9.57
N ILE A 133 -11.27 -19.29 -10.32
CA ILE A 133 -10.11 -20.19 -10.43
C ILE A 133 -9.45 -20.38 -9.07
N ASN A 134 -9.31 -19.31 -8.27
CA ASN A 134 -8.78 -19.41 -6.93
C ASN A 134 -9.70 -20.26 -6.04
N ASN A 135 -11.02 -20.09 -6.14
CA ASN A 135 -11.99 -20.88 -5.40
C ASN A 135 -11.97 -22.36 -5.82
N VAL A 136 -11.92 -22.66 -7.13
CA VAL A 136 -11.80 -24.01 -7.67
C VAL A 136 -10.45 -24.63 -7.30
N GLY A 137 -9.36 -23.88 -7.36
CA GLY A 137 -8.04 -24.32 -6.93
C GLY A 137 -8.01 -24.66 -5.43
N GLN A 138 -8.72 -23.89 -4.61
CA GLN A 138 -8.89 -24.14 -3.18
C GLN A 138 -9.75 -25.38 -2.89
N THR A 139 -10.79 -25.66 -3.67
CA THR A 139 -11.64 -26.85 -3.51
C THR A 139 -11.01 -28.11 -4.08
N LEU A 140 -10.31 -28.02 -5.23
CA LEU A 140 -9.65 -29.14 -5.89
C LEU A 140 -8.38 -29.61 -5.15
N SER A 141 -7.64 -28.68 -4.54
CA SER A 141 -6.48 -29.01 -3.70
C SER A 141 -6.88 -29.60 -2.35
N LYS A 142 -8.19 -29.72 -2.05
CA LYS A 142 -8.71 -30.12 -0.75
C LYS A 142 -9.87 -31.11 -0.85
N THR A 143 -9.59 -32.38 -0.56
CA THR A 143 -10.60 -33.32 -0.03
C THR A 143 -10.93 -33.08 1.45
N GLY A 144 -10.64 -31.89 2.01
CA GLY A 144 -10.90 -31.59 3.43
C GLY A 144 -10.87 -30.09 3.75
N LYS A 145 -11.92 -29.65 4.46
CA LYS A 145 -12.22 -28.35 5.13
C LYS A 145 -11.48 -27.06 4.66
N PRO A 146 -12.22 -25.96 4.38
CA PRO A 146 -11.66 -24.69 3.88
C PRO A 146 -10.64 -24.01 4.80
N ASP A 147 -10.56 -24.41 6.08
CA ASP A 147 -9.75 -23.77 7.12
C ASP A 147 -8.39 -24.44 7.42
N ASP A 148 -7.96 -25.38 6.58
CA ASP A 148 -6.67 -26.08 6.75
C ASP A 148 -5.49 -25.09 6.90
N PRO A 149 -4.71 -25.14 8.02
CA PRO A 149 -3.54 -24.29 8.23
C PRO A 149 -2.53 -24.37 7.09
N LEU A 150 -2.40 -25.51 6.40
CA LEU A 150 -1.48 -25.66 5.26
C LEU A 150 -1.81 -24.66 4.13
N THR A 151 -3.08 -24.38 3.92
CA THR A 151 -3.54 -23.43 2.91
C THR A 151 -3.24 -21.98 3.27
N LYS A 152 -3.31 -21.65 4.57
CA LYS A 152 -2.91 -20.34 5.07
C LYS A 152 -1.41 -20.14 4.82
N VAL A 153 -0.60 -21.17 5.06
CA VAL A 153 0.85 -21.16 4.77
C VAL A 153 1.12 -20.98 3.28
N VAL A 154 0.47 -21.75 2.40
CA VAL A 154 0.67 -21.62 0.95
C VAL A 154 0.28 -20.22 0.44
N ARG A 155 -0.82 -19.63 0.94
CA ARG A 155 -1.20 -18.26 0.61
C ARG A 155 -0.16 -17.22 1.05
N VAL A 156 0.35 -17.36 2.27
CA VAL A 156 1.39 -16.46 2.79
C VAL A 156 2.68 -16.59 1.98
N LEU A 157 3.10 -17.81 1.65
CA LEU A 157 4.30 -18.05 0.83
C LEU A 157 4.16 -17.49 -0.58
N ASN A 158 2.99 -17.65 -1.21
CA ASN A 158 2.75 -17.07 -2.53
C ASN A 158 2.77 -15.53 -2.48
N SER A 159 2.19 -14.93 -1.42
CA SER A 159 2.27 -13.48 -1.20
C SER A 159 3.72 -13.02 -0.98
N GLN A 160 4.48 -13.74 -0.16
CA GLN A 160 5.91 -13.46 0.07
C GLN A 160 6.75 -13.61 -1.20
N LEU A 161 6.47 -14.61 -2.03
CA LEU A 161 7.14 -14.79 -3.32
C LEU A 161 6.86 -13.61 -4.25
N SER A 162 5.60 -13.18 -4.35
CA SER A 162 5.23 -12.00 -5.14
C SER A 162 5.92 -10.73 -4.61
N GLN A 163 5.95 -10.54 -3.28
CA GLN A 163 6.68 -9.43 -2.65
C GLN A 163 8.18 -9.48 -2.96
N LEU A 164 8.80 -10.66 -2.93
CA LEU A 164 10.22 -10.81 -3.28
C LEU A 164 10.48 -10.52 -4.76
N GLN A 165 9.60 -10.94 -5.66
CA GLN A 165 9.70 -10.61 -7.09
C GLN A 165 9.55 -9.10 -7.33
N LEU A 166 8.67 -8.42 -6.60
CA LEU A 166 8.54 -6.97 -6.64
C LEU A 166 9.80 -6.27 -6.10
N ILE A 167 10.39 -6.78 -5.01
CA ILE A 167 11.66 -6.26 -4.48
C ILE A 167 12.80 -6.48 -5.48
N ASP A 168 12.88 -7.64 -6.11
CA ASP A 168 13.91 -7.97 -7.09
C ASP A 168 13.81 -7.06 -8.33
N SER A 169 12.62 -6.96 -8.92
CA SER A 169 12.37 -6.04 -10.05
C SER A 169 12.62 -4.57 -9.68
N GLY A 170 12.19 -4.14 -8.49
CA GLY A 170 12.47 -2.79 -7.97
C GLY A 170 13.97 -2.55 -7.77
N THR A 171 14.71 -3.55 -7.29
CA THR A 171 16.16 -3.49 -7.12
C THR A 171 16.88 -3.39 -8.45
N ILE A 172 16.47 -4.16 -9.46
CA ILE A 172 17.00 -4.08 -10.83
C ILE A 172 16.75 -2.67 -11.40
N GLN A 173 15.53 -2.15 -11.29
CA GLN A 173 15.19 -0.80 -11.76
C GLN A 173 16.03 0.29 -11.06
N LEU A 174 16.21 0.18 -9.74
CA LEU A 174 17.06 1.09 -8.99
C LEU A 174 18.53 0.96 -9.41
N GLN A 175 19.02 -0.26 -9.64
CA GLN A 175 20.38 -0.49 -10.10
C GLN A 175 20.62 0.09 -11.50
N GLU A 176 19.64 0.00 -12.40
CA GLU A 176 19.69 0.64 -13.72
C GLU A 176 19.71 2.16 -13.60
N LYS A 177 18.85 2.75 -12.76
CA LYS A 177 18.86 4.19 -12.47
C LYS A 177 20.19 4.65 -11.89
N ILE A 178 20.79 3.89 -10.98
CA ILE A 178 22.12 4.17 -10.42
C ILE A 178 23.19 4.09 -11.50
N LYS A 179 23.18 3.06 -12.36
CA LYS A 179 24.13 2.96 -13.48
C LYS A 179 23.98 4.11 -14.47
N ALA A 180 22.76 4.54 -14.77
CA ALA A 180 22.48 5.70 -15.60
C ALA A 180 23.02 6.99 -14.96
N ALA A 181 22.74 7.22 -13.68
CA ALA A 181 23.23 8.37 -12.93
C ALA A 181 24.76 8.36 -12.80
N GLN A 182 25.39 7.19 -12.63
CA GLN A 182 26.85 7.05 -12.62
C GLN A 182 27.46 7.36 -13.98
N ARG A 183 26.84 6.94 -15.09
CA ARG A 183 27.29 7.29 -16.45
C ARG A 183 27.13 8.79 -16.72
N GLU A 184 26.07 9.41 -16.22
CA GLU A 184 25.87 10.86 -16.30
C GLU A 184 26.89 11.62 -15.44
N GLY A 185 27.14 11.17 -14.20
CA GLY A 185 28.19 11.69 -13.33
C GLY A 185 29.59 11.50 -13.91
N GLN A 186 29.86 10.38 -14.58
CA GLN A 186 31.10 10.15 -15.33
C GLN A 186 31.18 10.99 -16.59
N ARG A 187 30.08 11.29 -17.28
CA ARG A 187 30.07 12.27 -18.39
C ARG A 187 30.38 13.67 -17.89
N ILE A 188 29.85 14.07 -16.74
CA ILE A 188 30.16 15.34 -16.09
C ILE A 188 31.61 15.37 -15.58
N GLY A 189 32.14 14.24 -15.09
CA GLY A 189 33.53 14.10 -14.63
C GLY A 189 34.57 13.93 -15.74
N ALA A 190 34.22 13.29 -16.87
CA ALA A 190 35.06 13.13 -18.05
C ALA A 190 35.07 14.38 -18.93
N ASN A 191 33.97 15.14 -18.95
CA ASN A 191 33.95 16.53 -19.41
C ASN A 191 34.27 17.53 -18.27
N GLY A 192 34.90 17.06 -17.19
CA GLY A 192 35.38 17.89 -16.09
C GLY A 192 36.14 19.08 -16.66
N TRP A 193 35.51 20.26 -16.59
CA TRP A 193 36.13 21.57 -16.81
C TRP A 193 37.08 21.69 -18.00
N ASN A 194 36.76 21.09 -19.15
CA ASN A 194 37.56 21.29 -20.37
C ASN A 194 36.73 21.72 -21.59
N GLY A 195 35.52 22.23 -21.35
CA GLY A 195 34.60 22.67 -22.41
C GLY A 195 33.74 23.89 -22.08
N LEU A 196 33.81 24.44 -20.86
CA LEU A 196 33.39 25.82 -20.62
C LEU A 196 34.65 26.64 -20.81
N GLY A 197 34.76 27.24 -22.00
CA GLY A 197 35.84 28.18 -22.31
C GLY A 197 36.01 29.14 -21.16
N THR A 198 37.27 29.41 -20.81
CA THR A 198 37.70 30.30 -19.72
C THR A 198 37.19 31.75 -19.86
N ASP A 199 36.32 32.02 -20.84
CA ASP A 199 35.70 33.29 -21.09
C ASP A 199 34.25 33.10 -21.58
N PRO A 200 33.22 33.38 -20.75
CA PRO A 200 31.81 33.38 -21.14
C PRO A 200 31.52 34.29 -22.34
N THR A 201 32.38 35.29 -22.55
CA THR A 201 32.25 36.26 -23.65
C THR A 201 32.60 35.62 -24.99
N GLU A 202 33.63 34.78 -25.07
CA GLU A 202 34.01 34.09 -26.32
C GLU A 202 32.94 33.11 -26.80
N ASP A 203 32.26 32.43 -25.88
CA ASP A 203 31.23 31.43 -26.21
C ASP A 203 29.97 32.11 -26.79
N PHE A 204 29.62 33.30 -26.26
CA PHE A 204 28.59 34.15 -26.82
C PHE A 204 28.94 34.61 -28.26
N TYR A 205 30.18 35.03 -28.50
CA TYR A 205 30.63 35.43 -29.85
C TYR A 205 30.69 34.28 -30.85
N ARG A 206 30.96 33.04 -30.42
CA ARG A 206 30.92 31.85 -31.29
C ARG A 206 29.51 31.49 -31.74
N SER A 207 28.53 31.56 -30.85
CA SER A 207 27.12 31.27 -31.17
C SER A 207 26.57 32.19 -32.28
N PHE A 208 27.03 33.44 -32.33
CA PHE A 208 26.65 34.41 -33.36
C PHE A 208 27.39 34.24 -34.70
N ARG A 209 28.57 33.58 -34.71
CA ARG A 209 29.36 33.39 -35.94
C ARG A 209 29.13 32.04 -36.63
N GLY A 210 28.43 31.11 -35.99
CA GLY A 210 28.21 29.74 -36.49
C GLY A 210 27.01 29.55 -37.43
N GLY A 211 26.37 30.63 -37.90
CA GLY A 211 25.18 30.54 -38.75
C GLY A 211 25.40 31.18 -40.12
N ARG A 212 26.07 30.48 -41.05
CA ARG A 212 25.87 30.57 -42.50
C ARG A 212 26.19 29.24 -43.15
#